data_AF-A0AAD1RMD3-F1
#
_entry.id   AF-A0AAD1RMD3-F1
#
_cell.length_a   1.000
_cell.length_b   1.000
_cell.length_c   1.000
_cell.angle_alpha   90.00
_cell.angle_beta   90.00
_cell.angle_gamma   90.00
#
_symmetry.space_group_name_H-M   'P 1'
#
loop_
_entity.id
_entity.type
_entity.pdbx_description
1 polymer ?
#
loop_
_entity_poly.entity_id
_entity_poly.type
_entity_poly.pdbx_seq_one_letter_code
_entity_poly.pdbx_strand_id
1 'polypeptide(L)'
;MAASAVLKSPEENKSEPSQTIKTEIRSLYKDGSQSLRNDDINTALKSFKRAYILSCKLTNKKLQKACLFNLGASYICIGKPKKALKCLIKSRTNGLEGQDGDLYFNVAAAYDEMKEHDKAVKFYERAINEYGFDEVNNIADALIKLGYCFVAVEDLSSAAHSFRLAGHSYLKIARTEDAVMAMREAANFMIKSQQFSKTEIIQTLDSCVQSCSSVDDKKLLGTLYNHIGLHYAEIKCFSQARRCFAEGMNLCSGKQFSIRKMAVLLQNLGAVDNALYQYEKSLKNHAEAADIYGTLGERNSQGQCLCNLAFAYSQLRNYEMAEFYYLQALIAFQDAGDVLRQSQVSEGLGATYFCLGNHDESIFFYKQALALFGKSKETADLPRERILQKLADAIEYKLTQQHTASIEKSILRTQPEPSPSNSINDAYKSFTSQYHESCVTDGSAISDTSENQKESKHQNTVQPKTRSYRRFEANKHRAKSHPGLRTQKEDPQADLSTETSQPKLNTSSKICTIS
;
A
#
# COMPACT_ATOMS: atom_id res chain seq x y z
N MET A 1 96.52 -37.84 4.47
CA MET A 1 95.23 -38.36 4.97
C MET A 1 94.86 -37.50 6.18
N ALA A 2 93.81 -36.70 6.24
CA ALA A 2 92.49 -36.75 5.63
C ALA A 2 91.94 -35.33 5.41
N ALA A 3 91.16 -35.15 4.35
CA ALA A 3 90.19 -34.06 4.21
C ALA A 3 89.14 -34.55 3.19
N SER A 4 88.00 -35.04 3.68
CA SER A 4 86.85 -35.37 2.84
C SER A 4 85.73 -34.38 3.12
N ALA A 5 85.26 -33.77 2.05
CA ALA A 5 84.22 -32.77 1.99
C ALA A 5 82.85 -33.32 2.42
N VAL A 6 82.10 -32.50 3.17
CA VAL A 6 80.65 -32.64 3.30
C VAL A 6 80.04 -31.46 2.55
N LEU A 7 79.43 -31.77 1.40
CA LEU A 7 78.61 -30.87 0.60
C LEU A 7 77.38 -30.44 1.42
N LYS A 8 77.27 -29.15 1.76
CA LYS A 8 76.00 -28.54 2.13
C LYS A 8 75.19 -28.32 0.85
N SER A 9 74.08 -29.04 0.70
CA SER A 9 73.02 -28.72 -0.26
C SER A 9 72.29 -27.44 0.19
N PRO A 10 71.95 -26.51 -0.70
CA PRO A 10 71.15 -25.36 -0.35
C PRO A 10 69.69 -25.81 -0.13
N GLU A 11 69.20 -25.69 1.10
CA GLU A 11 67.77 -25.63 1.34
C GLU A 11 67.25 -24.34 0.70
N GLU A 12 66.78 -24.46 -0.53
CA GLU A 12 66.04 -23.42 -1.23
C GLU A 12 64.81 -23.01 -0.41
N ASN A 13 64.77 -21.72 -0.12
CA ASN A 13 63.73 -20.97 0.54
C ASN A 13 62.36 -21.09 -0.19
N LYS A 14 61.65 -22.21 -0.08
CA LYS A 14 60.32 -22.45 -0.70
C LYS A 14 59.15 -21.78 0.03
N SER A 15 59.40 -20.97 1.07
CA SER A 15 58.35 -20.40 1.94
C SER A 15 57.87 -19.00 1.51
N GLU A 16 58.69 -18.19 0.83
CA GLU A 16 58.37 -16.78 0.52
C GLU A 16 57.28 -16.58 -0.56
N PRO A 17 57.27 -17.27 -1.72
CA PRO A 17 56.29 -17.00 -2.78
C PRO A 17 54.86 -17.37 -2.38
N SER A 18 54.71 -18.48 -1.65
CA SER A 18 53.41 -18.97 -1.18
C SER A 18 52.79 -18.03 -0.14
N GLN A 19 53.61 -17.42 0.71
CA GLN A 19 53.13 -16.49 1.73
C GLN A 19 52.75 -15.14 1.12
N THR A 20 53.54 -14.62 0.18
CA THR A 20 53.25 -13.39 -0.58
C THR A 20 51.96 -13.51 -1.40
N ILE A 21 51.72 -14.67 -2.04
CA ILE A 21 50.46 -14.91 -2.77
C ILE A 21 49.27 -14.96 -1.80
N LYS A 22 49.42 -15.57 -0.62
CA LYS A 22 48.35 -15.60 0.40
C LYS A 22 48.03 -14.22 0.95
N THR A 23 49.02 -13.36 1.17
CA THR A 23 48.78 -11.97 1.61
C THR A 23 48.09 -11.15 0.53
N GLU A 24 48.48 -11.31 -0.74
CA GLU A 24 47.79 -10.67 -1.87
C GLU A 24 46.32 -11.11 -1.99
N ILE A 25 46.04 -12.41 -1.85
CA ILE A 25 44.66 -12.94 -1.86
C ILE A 25 43.82 -12.32 -0.74
N ARG A 26 44.37 -12.19 0.48
CA ARG A 26 43.66 -11.54 1.60
C ARG A 26 43.39 -10.06 1.34
N SER A 27 44.33 -9.34 0.72
CA SER A 27 44.12 -7.94 0.30
C SER A 27 42.97 -7.84 -0.71
N LEU A 28 43.03 -8.65 -1.78
CA LEU A 28 41.99 -8.67 -2.81
C LEU A 28 40.62 -9.08 -2.26
N TYR A 29 40.58 -9.96 -1.27
CA TYR A 29 39.35 -10.28 -0.55
C TYR A 29 38.79 -9.04 0.16
N LYS A 30 39.61 -8.37 0.98
CA LYS A 30 39.20 -7.17 1.72
C LYS A 30 38.70 -6.08 0.77
N ASP A 31 39.43 -5.85 -0.32
CA ASP A 31 39.08 -4.88 -1.35
C ASP A 31 37.78 -5.26 -2.06
N GLY A 32 37.61 -6.55 -2.40
CA GLY A 32 36.41 -7.07 -3.04
C GLY A 32 35.17 -6.94 -2.16
N SER A 33 35.24 -7.35 -0.89
CA SER A 33 34.13 -7.23 0.06
C SER A 33 33.81 -5.78 0.38
N GLN A 34 34.82 -4.90 0.47
CA GLN A 34 34.57 -3.45 0.63
C GLN A 34 33.90 -2.87 -0.61
N SER A 35 34.31 -3.29 -1.81
CA SER A 35 33.69 -2.84 -3.06
C SER A 35 32.23 -3.27 -3.17
N LEU A 36 31.89 -4.50 -2.75
CA LEU A 36 30.49 -4.94 -2.67
C LEU A 36 29.66 -4.10 -1.68
N ARG A 37 30.23 -3.80 -0.49
CA ARG A 37 29.56 -2.92 0.49
C ARG A 37 29.31 -1.51 -0.04
N ASN A 38 30.18 -1.03 -0.93
CA ASN A 38 30.09 0.28 -1.56
C ASN A 38 29.28 0.25 -2.89
N ASP A 39 28.65 -0.87 -3.22
CA ASP A 39 27.92 -1.09 -4.49
C ASP A 39 28.79 -0.93 -5.76
N ASP A 40 30.12 -1.01 -5.63
CA ASP A 40 31.04 -1.11 -6.77
C ASP A 40 31.24 -2.57 -7.18
N ILE A 41 30.20 -3.10 -7.81
CA ILE A 41 30.09 -4.52 -8.17
C ILE A 41 31.18 -4.92 -9.18
N ASN A 42 31.57 -4.02 -10.09
CA ASN A 42 32.57 -4.30 -11.12
C ASN A 42 33.98 -4.44 -10.52
N THR A 43 34.34 -3.56 -9.58
CA THR A 43 35.62 -3.67 -8.87
C THR A 43 35.65 -4.91 -7.98
N ALA A 44 34.55 -5.21 -7.29
CA ALA A 44 34.42 -6.45 -6.52
C ALA A 44 34.70 -7.70 -7.36
N LEU A 45 34.07 -7.82 -8.53
CA LEU A 45 34.27 -8.95 -9.44
C LEU A 45 35.73 -9.08 -9.86
N LYS A 46 36.38 -7.97 -10.22
CA LYS A 46 37.80 -7.96 -10.63
C LYS A 46 38.68 -8.49 -9.50
N SER A 47 38.46 -8.02 -8.28
CA SER A 47 39.21 -8.42 -7.09
C SER A 47 39.02 -9.91 -6.78
N PHE A 48 37.78 -10.41 -6.73
CA PHE A 48 37.52 -11.83 -6.46
C PHE A 48 37.99 -12.76 -7.58
N LYS A 49 37.89 -12.34 -8.84
CA LYS A 49 38.42 -13.11 -9.97
C LYS A 49 39.94 -13.21 -9.91
N ARG A 50 40.65 -12.12 -9.56
CA ARG A 50 42.11 -12.14 -9.37
C ARG A 50 42.50 -13.01 -8.18
N ALA A 51 41.78 -12.90 -7.06
CA ALA A 51 41.99 -13.74 -5.88
C ALA A 51 41.85 -15.24 -6.21
N TYR A 52 40.83 -15.62 -6.99
CA TYR A 52 40.64 -17.00 -7.44
C TYR A 52 41.81 -17.48 -8.33
N ILE A 53 42.23 -16.69 -9.33
CA ILE A 53 43.36 -17.05 -10.20
C ILE A 53 44.65 -17.26 -9.39
N LEU A 54 44.91 -16.40 -8.40
CA LEU A 54 46.06 -16.54 -7.50
C LEU A 54 45.94 -17.79 -6.63
N SER A 55 44.74 -18.09 -6.13
CA SER A 55 44.50 -19.30 -5.32
C SER A 55 44.78 -20.59 -6.09
N CYS A 56 44.53 -20.61 -7.41
CA CYS A 56 44.84 -21.75 -8.29
C CYS A 56 46.34 -22.07 -8.38
N LYS A 57 47.21 -21.09 -8.08
CA LYS A 57 48.68 -21.28 -8.02
C LYS A 57 49.15 -21.94 -6.72
N LEU A 58 48.27 -22.04 -5.72
CA LEU A 58 48.56 -22.66 -4.43
C LEU A 58 48.03 -24.10 -4.40
N THR A 59 48.62 -24.96 -3.59
CA THR A 59 48.11 -26.33 -3.33
C THR A 59 46.91 -26.36 -2.37
N ASN A 60 46.61 -25.23 -1.70
CA ASN A 60 45.56 -25.14 -0.68
C ASN A 60 44.15 -25.12 -1.29
N LYS A 61 43.50 -26.29 -1.30
CA LYS A 61 42.13 -26.45 -1.81
C LYS A 61 41.07 -25.71 -0.99
N LYS A 62 41.27 -25.51 0.33
CA LYS A 62 40.33 -24.76 1.17
C LYS A 62 40.27 -23.28 0.75
N LEU A 63 41.44 -22.67 0.49
CA LEU A 63 41.51 -21.29 0.02
C LEU A 63 40.95 -21.11 -1.40
N GLN A 64 41.21 -22.07 -2.30
CA GLN A 64 40.62 -22.06 -3.65
C GLN A 64 39.10 -22.03 -3.62
N LYS A 65 38.51 -22.82 -2.73
CA LYS A 65 37.06 -22.88 -2.52
C LYS A 65 36.49 -21.58 -1.95
N ALA A 66 37.15 -20.99 -0.97
CA ALA A 66 36.73 -19.71 -0.42
C ALA A 66 36.75 -18.59 -1.49
N CYS A 67 37.79 -18.56 -2.31
CA CYS A 67 37.86 -17.63 -3.44
C CYS A 67 36.74 -17.88 -4.46
N LEU A 68 36.41 -19.15 -4.71
CA LEU A 68 35.35 -19.52 -5.65
C LEU A 68 33.94 -19.20 -5.11
N PHE A 69 33.74 -19.34 -3.80
CA PHE A 69 32.53 -18.92 -3.10
C PHE A 69 32.29 -17.41 -3.27
N ASN A 70 33.29 -16.59 -2.95
CA ASN A 70 33.22 -15.12 -3.08
C ASN A 70 33.07 -14.66 -4.53
N LEU A 71 33.71 -15.37 -5.47
CA LEU A 71 33.49 -15.14 -6.89
C LEU A 71 32.02 -15.46 -7.29
N GLY A 72 31.46 -16.54 -6.75
CA GLY A 72 30.05 -16.90 -6.92
C GLY A 72 29.13 -15.80 -6.43
N ALA A 73 29.34 -15.31 -5.21
CA ALA A 73 28.62 -14.17 -4.64
C ALA A 73 28.61 -12.95 -5.57
N SER A 74 29.78 -12.54 -6.07
CA SER A 74 29.88 -11.39 -7.00
C SER A 74 29.14 -11.60 -8.33
N TYR A 75 29.01 -12.84 -8.81
CA TYR A 75 28.23 -13.12 -10.02
C TYR A 75 26.72 -13.00 -9.81
N ILE A 76 26.22 -13.20 -8.59
CA ILE A 76 24.80 -12.93 -8.26
C ILE A 76 24.55 -11.43 -8.39
N CYS A 77 25.38 -10.59 -7.75
CA CYS A 77 25.27 -9.13 -7.81
C CYS A 77 25.24 -8.56 -9.25
N ILE A 78 25.88 -9.24 -10.21
CA ILE A 78 25.99 -8.77 -11.61
C ILE A 78 24.84 -9.30 -12.48
N GLY A 79 23.87 -10.00 -11.90
CA GLY A 79 22.78 -10.63 -12.65
C GLY A 79 23.27 -11.80 -13.53
N LYS A 80 24.30 -12.53 -13.07
CA LYS A 80 24.82 -13.75 -13.74
C LYS A 80 24.61 -14.99 -12.86
N PRO A 81 23.37 -15.30 -12.43
CA PRO A 81 23.10 -16.34 -11.44
C PRO A 81 23.53 -17.75 -11.89
N LYS A 82 23.42 -18.09 -13.18
CA LYS A 82 23.91 -19.38 -13.70
C LYS A 82 25.42 -19.56 -13.53
N LYS A 83 26.20 -18.47 -13.64
CA LYS A 83 27.66 -18.51 -13.39
C LYS A 83 27.95 -18.57 -11.90
N ALA A 84 27.18 -17.84 -11.10
CA ALA A 84 27.25 -17.90 -9.64
C ALA A 84 27.03 -19.34 -9.13
N LEU A 85 25.94 -19.98 -9.53
CA LEU A 85 25.60 -21.34 -9.13
C LEU A 85 26.70 -22.35 -9.46
N LYS A 86 27.32 -22.23 -10.65
CA LYS A 86 28.49 -23.06 -11.03
C LYS A 86 29.68 -22.85 -10.11
N CYS A 87 29.93 -21.62 -9.64
CA CYS A 87 31.01 -21.33 -8.71
C CYS A 87 30.68 -21.86 -7.30
N LEU A 88 29.47 -21.58 -6.81
CA LEU A 88 29.00 -21.98 -5.47
C LEU A 88 28.94 -23.50 -5.29
N ILE A 89 28.44 -24.24 -6.29
CA ILE A 89 28.45 -25.71 -6.24
C ILE A 89 29.89 -26.24 -6.20
N LYS A 90 30.80 -25.65 -6.98
CA LYS A 90 32.22 -26.06 -7.04
C LYS A 90 33.03 -25.64 -5.82
N SER A 91 32.58 -24.66 -5.02
CA SER A 91 33.26 -24.32 -3.77
C SER A 91 33.10 -25.40 -2.70
N ARG A 92 32.29 -26.44 -2.93
CA ARG A 92 32.08 -27.55 -2.00
C ARG A 92 32.62 -28.89 -2.56
N THR A 93 33.18 -29.76 -1.71
CA THR A 93 33.84 -31.01 -2.16
C THR A 93 32.97 -32.27 -2.17
N ASN A 94 31.92 -32.39 -1.37
CA ASN A 94 31.19 -33.66 -1.17
C ASN A 94 29.68 -33.53 -1.41
N GLY A 95 29.26 -32.79 -2.43
CA GLY A 95 27.83 -32.45 -2.59
C GLY A 95 27.34 -31.49 -1.50
N LEU A 96 26.04 -31.17 -1.53
CA LEU A 96 25.37 -30.25 -0.62
C LEU A 96 25.09 -30.91 0.76
N GLU A 97 26.02 -31.64 1.36
CA GLU A 97 25.83 -32.26 2.69
C GLU A 97 26.86 -31.70 3.69
N GLY A 98 26.37 -31.19 4.83
CA GLY A 98 27.11 -30.46 5.89
C GLY A 98 26.57 -29.04 6.18
N GLN A 99 26.94 -28.49 7.35
CA GLN A 99 26.55 -27.14 7.80
C GLN A 99 27.27 -26.05 7.03
N ASP A 100 26.52 -25.28 6.24
CA ASP A 100 27.03 -24.13 5.46
C ASP A 100 25.85 -23.20 5.08
N GLY A 101 25.33 -22.47 6.06
CA GLY A 101 24.16 -21.58 5.89
C GLY A 101 24.38 -20.52 4.80
N ASP A 102 25.55 -19.89 4.80
CA ASP A 102 25.94 -18.86 3.82
C ASP A 102 25.94 -19.39 2.37
N LEU A 103 26.38 -20.63 2.15
CA LEU A 103 26.31 -21.26 0.82
C LEU A 103 24.87 -21.47 0.39
N TYR A 104 24.03 -22.04 1.24
CA TYR A 104 22.62 -22.27 0.89
C TYR A 104 21.90 -20.95 0.64
N PHE A 105 22.18 -19.92 1.43
CA PHE A 105 21.65 -18.57 1.23
C PHE A 105 22.04 -18.02 -0.15
N ASN A 106 23.33 -18.10 -0.53
CA ASN A 106 23.80 -17.62 -1.82
C ASN A 106 23.26 -18.46 -2.99
N VAL A 107 23.09 -19.78 -2.81
CA VAL A 107 22.46 -20.65 -3.81
C VAL A 107 20.98 -20.29 -3.97
N ALA A 108 20.26 -20.03 -2.88
CA ALA A 108 18.88 -19.56 -2.89
C ALA A 108 18.75 -18.22 -3.63
N ALA A 109 19.62 -17.26 -3.31
CA ALA A 109 19.65 -15.96 -3.99
C ALA A 109 19.91 -16.10 -5.50
N ALA A 110 20.77 -17.04 -5.91
CA ALA A 110 20.97 -17.31 -7.33
C ALA A 110 19.71 -17.89 -8.01
N TYR A 111 18.93 -18.73 -7.35
CA TYR A 111 17.65 -19.22 -7.87
C TYR A 111 16.58 -18.12 -7.89
N ASP A 112 16.54 -17.27 -6.86
CA ASP A 112 15.62 -16.13 -6.77
C ASP A 112 15.85 -15.13 -7.92
N GLU A 113 17.11 -14.79 -8.21
CA GLU A 113 17.49 -13.97 -9.37
C GLU A 113 17.11 -14.60 -10.73
N MET A 114 16.96 -15.93 -10.78
CA MET A 114 16.46 -16.63 -11.97
C MET A 114 14.94 -16.75 -12.00
N LYS A 115 14.24 -16.23 -10.99
CA LYS A 115 12.79 -16.38 -10.77
C LYS A 115 12.35 -17.84 -10.58
N GLU A 116 13.26 -18.71 -10.14
CA GLU A 116 12.96 -20.09 -9.77
C GLU A 116 12.60 -20.15 -8.27
N HIS A 117 11.52 -19.45 -7.88
CA HIS A 117 11.18 -19.19 -6.48
C HIS A 117 10.95 -20.46 -5.67
N ASP A 118 10.34 -21.52 -6.24
CA ASP A 118 10.18 -22.82 -5.55
C ASP A 118 11.51 -23.44 -5.11
N LYS A 119 12.58 -23.25 -5.89
CA LYS A 119 13.91 -23.74 -5.52
C LYS A 119 14.55 -22.80 -4.51
N ALA A 120 14.37 -21.49 -4.68
CA ALA A 120 14.88 -20.49 -3.74
C ALA A 120 14.32 -20.73 -2.33
N VAL A 121 13.01 -20.98 -2.18
CA VAL A 121 12.35 -21.33 -0.91
C VAL A 121 13.08 -22.49 -0.21
N LYS A 122 13.25 -23.63 -0.90
CA LYS A 122 13.92 -24.82 -0.34
C LYS A 122 15.34 -24.52 0.16
N PHE A 123 16.08 -23.70 -0.57
CA PHE A 123 17.45 -23.36 -0.19
C PHE A 123 17.52 -22.30 0.91
N TYR A 124 16.58 -21.35 0.98
CA TYR A 124 16.50 -20.39 2.10
C TYR A 124 16.07 -21.08 3.40
N GLU A 125 15.08 -21.96 3.37
CA GLU A 125 14.70 -22.79 4.53
C GLU A 125 15.90 -23.61 5.02
N ARG A 126 16.63 -24.21 4.08
CA ARG A 126 17.84 -24.95 4.42
C ARG A 126 18.92 -24.05 5.02
N ALA A 127 19.14 -22.85 4.48
CA ALA A 127 20.08 -21.90 5.06
C ALA A 127 19.73 -21.57 6.51
N ILE A 128 18.46 -21.26 6.80
CA ILE A 128 17.96 -20.96 8.13
C ILE A 128 18.20 -22.12 9.11
N ASN A 129 17.99 -23.36 8.68
CA ASN A 129 18.19 -24.55 9.51
C ASN A 129 19.67 -24.87 9.79
N GLU A 130 20.59 -24.35 8.98
CA GLU A 130 22.03 -24.62 9.07
C GLU A 130 22.78 -23.49 9.81
N TYR A 131 22.18 -22.31 9.95
CA TYR A 131 22.72 -21.24 10.77
C TYR A 131 22.67 -21.59 12.27
N GLY A 132 23.72 -21.21 13.00
CA GLY A 132 23.80 -21.35 14.45
C GLY A 132 22.83 -20.42 15.20
N PHE A 133 22.58 -20.72 16.48
CA PHE A 133 21.74 -19.89 17.36
C PHE A 133 22.27 -18.46 17.55
N ASP A 134 23.57 -18.25 17.35
CA ASP A 134 24.28 -16.97 17.41
C ASP A 134 24.20 -16.15 16.11
N GLU A 135 23.83 -16.77 14.99
CA GLU A 135 23.75 -16.15 13.66
C GLU A 135 22.37 -15.50 13.39
N VAL A 136 21.77 -14.88 14.42
CA VAL A 136 20.41 -14.31 14.36
C VAL A 136 20.24 -13.29 13.23
N ASN A 137 21.29 -12.52 12.92
CA ASN A 137 21.24 -11.58 11.79
C ASN A 137 21.10 -12.30 10.44
N ASN A 138 21.85 -13.38 10.22
CA ASN A 138 21.80 -14.15 8.97
C ASN A 138 20.46 -14.86 8.82
N ILE A 139 19.92 -15.41 9.92
CA ILE A 139 18.58 -15.98 9.98
C ILE A 139 17.52 -14.93 9.60
N ALA A 140 17.59 -13.72 10.18
CA ALA A 140 16.64 -12.65 9.89
C ALA A 140 16.71 -12.19 8.42
N ASP A 141 17.92 -11.99 7.88
CA ASP A 141 18.13 -11.60 6.47
C ASP A 141 17.58 -12.71 5.52
N ALA A 142 17.78 -14.00 5.86
CA ALA A 142 17.24 -15.14 5.11
C ALA A 142 15.70 -15.23 5.18
N LEU A 143 15.10 -14.99 6.34
CA LEU A 143 13.64 -14.98 6.51
C LEU A 143 12.96 -13.88 5.68
N ILE A 144 13.59 -12.71 5.51
CA ILE A 144 13.05 -11.67 4.62
C ILE A 144 13.04 -12.14 3.16
N LYS A 145 14.14 -12.74 2.69
CA LYS A 145 14.22 -13.26 1.32
C LYS A 145 13.22 -14.40 1.10
N LEU A 146 13.11 -15.30 2.06
CA LEU A 146 12.13 -16.37 2.06
C LEU A 146 10.69 -15.83 2.00
N GLY A 147 10.38 -14.81 2.81
CA GLY A 147 9.08 -14.14 2.79
C GLY A 147 8.71 -13.60 1.40
N TYR A 148 9.63 -12.93 0.71
CA TYR A 148 9.39 -12.46 -0.65
C TYR A 148 9.28 -13.60 -1.67
N CYS A 149 10.03 -14.69 -1.51
CA CYS A 149 9.86 -15.88 -2.35
C CYS A 149 8.47 -16.49 -2.17
N PHE A 150 7.95 -16.55 -0.94
CA PHE A 150 6.59 -17.01 -0.65
C PHE A 150 5.53 -16.13 -1.31
N VAL A 151 5.70 -14.80 -1.29
CA VAL A 151 4.82 -13.88 -2.03
C VAL A 151 4.83 -14.19 -3.52
N ALA A 152 6.02 -14.47 -4.09
CA ALA A 152 6.16 -14.76 -5.52
C ALA A 152 5.53 -16.09 -5.95
N VAL A 153 5.42 -17.07 -5.04
CA VAL A 153 4.68 -18.33 -5.26
C VAL A 153 3.24 -18.29 -4.74
N GLU A 154 2.74 -17.10 -4.40
CA GLU A 154 1.38 -16.84 -3.91
C GLU A 154 1.01 -17.52 -2.57
N ASP A 155 1.99 -17.97 -1.78
CA ASP A 155 1.79 -18.45 -0.41
C ASP A 155 1.88 -17.30 0.61
N LEU A 156 0.81 -16.50 0.67
CA LEU A 156 0.78 -15.29 1.50
C LEU A 156 0.85 -15.59 3.01
N SER A 157 0.41 -16.76 3.45
CA SER A 157 0.44 -17.15 4.86
C SER A 157 1.84 -17.49 5.33
N SER A 158 2.59 -18.26 4.53
CA SER A 158 4.00 -18.53 4.82
C SER A 158 4.86 -17.26 4.69
N ALA A 159 4.51 -16.35 3.76
CA ALA A 159 5.13 -15.04 3.67
C ALA A 159 4.93 -14.23 4.96
N ALA A 160 3.69 -14.09 5.43
CA ALA A 160 3.36 -13.42 6.68
C ALA A 160 4.13 -14.00 7.87
N HIS A 161 4.19 -15.33 7.99
CA HIS A 161 4.94 -15.99 9.05
C HIS A 161 6.43 -15.67 8.98
N SER A 162 7.03 -15.73 7.78
CA SER A 162 8.45 -15.45 7.56
C SER A 162 8.83 -14.01 7.93
N PHE A 163 8.03 -13.03 7.50
CA PHE A 163 8.24 -11.63 7.85
C PHE A 163 8.08 -11.38 9.36
N ARG A 164 7.11 -12.04 10.01
CA ARG A 164 6.92 -11.93 11.45
C ARG A 164 8.12 -12.48 12.21
N LEU A 165 8.61 -13.66 11.84
CA LEU A 165 9.81 -14.24 12.44
C LEU A 165 11.05 -13.38 12.22
N ALA A 166 11.21 -12.79 11.03
CA ALA A 166 12.31 -11.87 10.74
C ALA A 166 12.24 -10.64 11.65
N GLY A 167 11.05 -10.05 11.81
CA GLY A 167 10.83 -8.91 12.70
C GLY A 167 11.26 -9.18 14.14
N HIS A 168 10.83 -10.30 14.71
CA HIS A 168 11.24 -10.70 16.06
C HIS A 168 12.74 -10.98 16.15
N SER A 169 13.34 -11.54 15.10
CA SER A 169 14.78 -11.80 15.05
C SER A 169 15.59 -10.50 15.02
N TYR A 170 15.15 -9.49 14.28
CA TYR A 170 15.77 -8.16 14.27
C TYR A 170 15.65 -7.43 15.61
N LEU A 171 14.53 -7.55 16.31
CA LEU A 171 14.38 -6.98 17.67
C LEU A 171 15.42 -7.56 18.65
N LYS A 172 15.70 -8.86 18.57
CA LYS A 172 16.71 -9.51 19.45
C LYS A 172 18.12 -8.94 19.29
N ILE A 173 18.44 -8.39 18.12
CA ILE A 173 19.76 -7.80 17.81
C ILE A 173 19.70 -6.27 17.71
N ALA A 174 18.66 -5.64 18.28
CA ALA A 174 18.47 -4.18 18.32
C ALA A 174 18.46 -3.48 16.93
N ARG A 175 18.08 -4.19 15.86
CA ARG A 175 17.84 -3.59 14.54
C ARG A 175 16.37 -3.17 14.41
N THR A 176 15.97 -2.16 15.18
CA THR A 176 14.56 -1.75 15.32
C THR A 176 13.93 -1.35 13.98
N GLU A 177 14.63 -0.60 13.12
CA GLU A 177 14.08 -0.17 11.83
C GLU A 177 13.72 -1.36 10.94
N ASP A 178 14.64 -2.32 10.80
CA ASP A 178 14.41 -3.55 10.04
C ASP A 178 13.29 -4.39 10.65
N ALA A 179 13.23 -4.44 11.98
CA ALA A 179 12.17 -5.15 12.69
C ALA A 179 10.78 -4.59 12.37
N VAL A 180 10.61 -3.26 12.46
CA VAL A 180 9.31 -2.62 12.20
C VAL A 180 8.91 -2.77 10.73
N MET A 181 9.85 -2.61 9.80
CA MET A 181 9.58 -2.83 8.38
C MET A 181 9.13 -4.27 8.09
N ALA A 182 9.78 -5.26 8.71
CA ALA A 182 9.44 -6.67 8.57
C ALA A 182 8.07 -6.99 9.20
N MET A 183 7.80 -6.52 10.42
CA MET A 183 6.51 -6.74 11.08
C MET A 183 5.35 -6.04 10.34
N ARG A 184 5.58 -4.88 9.72
CA ARG A 184 4.61 -4.23 8.84
C ARG A 184 4.31 -5.07 7.59
N GLU A 185 5.32 -5.65 6.93
CA GLU A 185 5.06 -6.59 5.82
C GLU A 185 4.32 -7.83 6.30
N ALA A 186 4.61 -8.33 7.51
CA ALA A 186 3.86 -9.43 8.10
C ALA A 186 2.37 -9.08 8.20
N ALA A 187 2.03 -7.93 8.80
CA ALA A 187 0.64 -7.46 8.90
C ALA A 187 -0.04 -7.31 7.52
N ASN A 188 0.64 -6.71 6.53
CA ASN A 188 0.15 -6.60 5.16
C ASN A 188 -0.27 -7.96 4.58
N PHE A 189 0.60 -8.98 4.68
CA PHE A 189 0.29 -10.31 4.16
C PHE A 189 -0.67 -11.11 5.03
N MET A 190 -0.74 -10.86 6.34
CA MET A 190 -1.76 -11.45 7.20
C MET A 190 -3.17 -10.99 6.82
N ILE A 191 -3.33 -9.70 6.49
CA ILE A 191 -4.60 -9.12 6.02
C ILE A 191 -4.98 -9.73 4.67
N LYS A 192 -4.03 -9.78 3.74
CA LYS A 192 -4.27 -10.29 2.38
C LYS A 192 -4.55 -11.79 2.31
N SER A 193 -3.92 -12.61 3.16
CA SER A 193 -4.13 -14.06 3.13
C SER A 193 -5.50 -14.48 3.66
N GLN A 194 -6.14 -13.64 4.48
CA GLN A 194 -7.43 -13.92 5.14
C GLN A 194 -7.45 -15.20 6.01
N GLN A 195 -6.28 -15.76 6.35
CA GLN A 195 -6.14 -16.97 7.18
C GLN A 195 -5.81 -16.67 8.65
N PHE A 196 -5.50 -15.41 8.97
CA PHE A 196 -5.16 -14.99 10.33
C PHE A 196 -6.37 -14.39 11.02
N SER A 197 -6.46 -14.61 12.33
CA SER A 197 -7.49 -13.95 13.14
C SER A 197 -7.25 -12.45 13.21
N LYS A 198 -8.33 -11.67 13.31
CA LYS A 198 -8.25 -10.21 13.52
C LYS A 198 -7.40 -9.85 14.75
N THR A 199 -7.43 -10.67 15.79
CA THR A 199 -6.63 -10.50 17.02
C THR A 199 -5.14 -10.61 16.76
N GLU A 200 -4.69 -11.59 15.97
CA GLU A 200 -3.26 -11.74 15.63
C GLU A 200 -2.75 -10.57 14.80
N ILE A 201 -3.57 -10.08 13.86
CA ILE A 201 -3.24 -8.91 13.03
C ILE A 201 -3.06 -7.68 13.93
N ILE A 202 -4.02 -7.43 14.83
CA ILE A 202 -3.95 -6.30 15.78
C ILE A 202 -2.72 -6.41 16.67
N GLN A 203 -2.41 -7.57 17.23
CA GLN A 203 -1.22 -7.77 18.06
C GLN A 203 0.08 -7.47 17.30
N THR A 204 0.15 -7.85 16.04
CA THR A 204 1.30 -7.58 15.16
C THR A 204 1.43 -6.08 14.87
N LEU A 205 0.32 -5.41 14.56
CA LEU A 205 0.29 -3.96 14.32
C LEU A 205 0.62 -3.16 15.60
N ASP A 206 0.08 -3.54 16.75
CA ASP A 206 0.37 -2.90 18.04
C ASP A 206 1.87 -3.01 18.37
N SER A 207 2.48 -4.17 18.10
CA SER A 207 3.92 -4.39 18.25
C SER A 207 4.75 -3.50 17.31
N CYS A 208 4.26 -3.26 16.08
CA CYS A 208 4.87 -2.29 15.15
C CYS A 208 4.83 -0.87 15.74
N VAL A 209 3.65 -0.41 16.18
CA VAL A 209 3.46 0.93 16.74
C VAL A 209 4.31 1.15 17.99
N GLN A 210 4.42 0.15 18.88
CA GLN A 210 5.27 0.24 20.06
C GLN A 210 6.74 0.43 19.68
N SER A 211 7.21 -0.34 18.69
CA SER A 211 8.59 -0.31 18.21
C SER A 211 8.93 0.97 17.44
N CYS A 212 7.94 1.64 16.83
CA CYS A 212 8.11 2.95 16.18
C CYS A 212 8.69 4.02 17.11
N SER A 213 8.48 3.94 18.43
CA SER A 213 9.05 4.88 19.41
C SER A 213 10.58 4.87 19.47
N SER A 214 11.20 3.79 18.98
CA SER A 214 12.65 3.57 18.98
C SER A 214 13.29 3.76 17.59
N VAL A 215 12.58 4.39 16.66
CA VAL A 215 13.07 4.72 15.31
C VAL A 215 13.44 6.20 15.25
N ASP A 216 14.71 6.49 14.97
CA ASP A 216 15.24 7.86 14.95
C ASP A 216 14.93 8.60 13.63
N ASP A 217 14.87 7.87 12.50
CA ASP A 217 14.56 8.46 11.20
C ASP A 217 13.09 8.88 11.12
N LYS A 218 12.85 10.19 11.31
CA LYS A 218 11.52 10.81 11.23
C LYS A 218 10.82 10.62 9.88
N LYS A 219 11.57 10.56 8.77
CA LYS A 219 11.00 10.38 7.42
C LYS A 219 10.52 8.95 7.24
N LEU A 220 11.32 7.98 7.70
CA LEU A 220 10.91 6.58 7.76
C LEU A 220 9.69 6.44 8.67
N LEU A 221 9.73 7.04 9.86
CA LEU A 221 8.66 6.96 10.86
C LEU A 221 7.31 7.50 10.34
N GLY A 222 7.30 8.65 9.65
CA GLY A 222 6.08 9.16 9.02
C GLY A 222 5.50 8.23 7.95
N THR A 223 6.38 7.56 7.19
CA THR A 223 5.98 6.57 6.17
C THR A 223 5.43 5.30 6.83
N LEU A 224 6.07 4.82 7.91
CA LEU A 224 5.62 3.67 8.68
C LEU A 224 4.24 3.91 9.30
N TYR A 225 4.03 5.05 9.95
CA TYR A 225 2.73 5.40 10.52
C TYR A 225 1.61 5.46 9.47
N ASN A 226 1.90 5.95 8.26
CA ASN A 226 0.94 5.90 7.16
C ASN A 226 0.57 4.44 6.80
N HIS A 227 1.55 3.57 6.58
CA HIS A 227 1.27 2.17 6.23
C HIS A 227 0.56 1.39 7.34
N ILE A 228 1.01 1.54 8.60
CA ILE A 228 0.37 0.90 9.75
C ILE A 228 -1.08 1.41 9.91
N GLY A 229 -1.30 2.72 9.72
CA GLY A 229 -2.63 3.31 9.74
C GLY A 229 -3.56 2.73 8.67
N LEU A 230 -3.05 2.51 7.45
CA LEU A 230 -3.80 1.86 6.37
C LEU A 230 -4.18 0.43 6.74
N HIS A 231 -3.27 -0.36 7.31
CA HIS A 231 -3.59 -1.72 7.77
C HIS A 231 -4.64 -1.76 8.88
N TYR A 232 -4.58 -0.84 9.85
CA TYR A 232 -5.67 -0.71 10.82
C TYR A 232 -6.99 -0.33 10.16
N ALA A 233 -6.98 0.53 9.14
CA ALA A 233 -8.19 0.91 8.41
C ALA A 233 -8.78 -0.26 7.62
N GLU A 234 -7.94 -1.08 6.95
CA GLU A 234 -8.33 -2.30 6.22
C GLU A 234 -9.08 -3.29 7.12
N ILE A 235 -8.62 -3.47 8.38
CA ILE A 235 -9.31 -4.33 9.36
C ILE A 235 -10.42 -3.62 10.14
N LYS A 236 -10.86 -2.44 9.69
CA LYS A 236 -11.92 -1.61 10.29
C LYS A 236 -11.62 -1.16 11.74
N CYS A 237 -10.35 -1.04 12.11
CA CYS A 237 -9.87 -0.49 13.39
C CYS A 237 -9.58 1.01 13.26
N PHE A 238 -10.63 1.78 12.96
CA PHE A 238 -10.53 3.20 12.61
C PHE A 238 -9.93 4.09 13.71
N SER A 239 -10.19 3.79 14.99
CA SER A 239 -9.61 4.55 16.11
C SER A 239 -8.08 4.47 16.15
N GLN A 240 -7.51 3.28 15.91
CA GLN A 240 -6.07 3.06 15.83
C GLN A 240 -5.49 3.66 14.54
N ALA A 241 -6.18 3.49 13.41
CA ALA A 241 -5.80 4.08 12.14
C ALA A 241 -5.65 5.62 12.26
N ARG A 242 -6.63 6.28 12.88
CA ARG A 242 -6.61 7.73 13.09
C ARG A 242 -5.40 8.17 13.92
N ARG A 243 -5.06 7.44 14.98
CA ARG A 243 -3.88 7.73 15.80
C ARG A 243 -2.60 7.64 14.97
N CYS A 244 -2.44 6.59 14.17
CA CYS A 244 -1.28 6.43 13.31
C CYS A 244 -1.18 7.58 12.29
N PHE A 245 -2.26 7.92 11.59
CA PHE A 245 -2.21 9.03 10.64
C PHE A 245 -1.94 10.39 11.31
N ALA A 246 -2.44 10.62 12.53
CA ALA A 246 -2.16 11.82 13.30
C ALA A 246 -0.67 11.90 13.72
N GLU A 247 -0.08 10.81 14.18
CA GLU A 247 1.37 10.73 14.46
C GLU A 247 2.20 10.96 13.20
N GLY A 248 1.79 10.33 12.09
CA GLY A 248 2.36 10.59 10.77
C GLY A 248 2.32 12.08 10.44
N MET A 249 1.17 12.73 10.61
CA MET A 249 0.99 14.17 10.35
C MET A 249 1.89 15.05 11.21
N ASN A 250 2.03 14.75 12.50
CA ASN A 250 2.91 15.50 13.40
C ASN A 250 4.37 15.51 12.90
N LEU A 251 4.82 14.38 12.34
CA LEU A 251 6.16 14.23 11.77
C LEU A 251 6.33 14.96 10.42
N CYS A 252 5.23 15.32 9.76
CA CYS A 252 5.21 16.06 8.49
C CYS A 252 5.39 17.57 8.67
N SER A 253 5.58 18.06 9.90
CA SER A 253 5.67 19.49 10.19
C SER A 253 7.06 20.05 9.86
N GLY A 254 7.22 20.75 8.73
CA GLY A 254 8.41 21.53 8.40
C GLY A 254 8.74 21.66 6.90
N LYS A 255 9.68 22.55 6.56
CA LYS A 255 10.10 22.86 5.17
C LYS A 255 10.70 21.68 4.38
N GLN A 256 10.97 20.55 5.03
CA GLN A 256 11.61 19.37 4.43
C GLN A 256 10.61 18.29 3.99
N PHE A 257 9.32 18.45 4.29
CA PHE A 257 8.33 17.42 4.01
C PHE A 257 7.58 17.69 2.69
N SER A 258 7.28 16.62 1.95
CA SER A 258 6.57 16.74 0.68
C SER A 258 5.11 17.12 0.91
N ILE A 259 4.67 18.22 0.30
CA ILE A 259 3.25 18.64 0.33
C ILE A 259 2.31 17.54 -0.18
N ARG A 260 2.77 16.68 -1.10
CA ARG A 260 2.03 15.50 -1.57
C ARG A 260 1.76 14.51 -0.43
N LYS A 261 2.78 14.19 0.37
CA LYS A 261 2.63 13.24 1.49
C LYS A 261 1.72 13.79 2.58
N MET A 262 1.74 15.11 2.80
CA MET A 262 0.81 15.78 3.69
C MET A 262 -0.64 15.63 3.19
N ALA A 263 -0.89 15.82 1.89
CA ALA A 263 -2.20 15.61 1.28
C ALA A 263 -2.71 14.17 1.46
N VAL A 264 -1.84 13.17 1.29
CA VAL A 264 -2.18 11.75 1.52
C VAL A 264 -2.61 11.52 2.97
N LEU A 265 -1.86 12.02 3.95
CA LEU A 265 -2.21 11.83 5.36
C LEU A 265 -3.49 12.59 5.75
N LEU A 266 -3.71 13.79 5.22
CA LEU A 266 -4.96 14.54 5.40
C LEU A 266 -6.15 13.79 4.81
N GLN A 267 -6.00 13.25 3.60
CA GLN A 267 -7.01 12.42 2.95
C GLN A 267 -7.34 11.19 3.80
N ASN A 268 -6.33 10.48 4.30
CA ASN A 268 -6.51 9.29 5.12
C ASN A 268 -7.16 9.60 6.47
N LEU A 269 -6.75 10.70 7.14
CA LEU A 269 -7.41 11.19 8.35
C LEU A 269 -8.88 11.52 8.10
N GLY A 270 -9.18 12.24 7.02
CA GLY A 270 -10.55 12.58 6.65
C GLY A 270 -11.42 11.35 6.39
N ALA A 271 -10.88 10.34 5.71
CA ALA A 271 -11.60 9.10 5.43
C ALA A 271 -11.90 8.32 6.73
N VAL A 272 -10.93 8.24 7.64
CA VAL A 272 -11.11 7.59 8.94
C VAL A 272 -12.07 8.38 9.83
N ASP A 273 -12.01 9.71 9.81
CA ASP A 273 -12.97 10.54 10.56
C ASP A 273 -14.40 10.36 10.02
N ASN A 274 -14.60 10.20 8.71
CA ASN A 274 -15.89 9.82 8.14
C ASN A 274 -16.37 8.45 8.67
N ALA A 275 -15.49 7.44 8.68
CA ALA A 275 -15.81 6.11 9.21
C ALA A 275 -16.10 6.10 10.72
N LEU A 276 -15.61 7.10 11.46
CA LEU A 276 -15.87 7.32 12.88
C LEU A 276 -17.05 8.28 13.14
N TYR A 277 -17.81 8.65 12.11
CA TYR A 277 -18.93 9.60 12.20
C TYR A 277 -18.51 10.99 12.71
N GLN A 278 -17.23 11.36 12.55
CA GLN A 278 -16.64 12.65 12.92
C GLN A 278 -16.63 13.59 11.71
N TYR A 279 -17.81 13.81 11.13
CA TYR A 279 -17.95 14.48 9.84
C TYR A 279 -17.36 15.89 9.80
N GLU A 280 -17.47 16.68 10.87
CA GLU A 280 -16.91 18.04 10.92
C GLU A 280 -15.38 18.04 10.85
N LYS A 281 -14.71 17.04 11.42
CA LYS A 281 -13.25 16.90 11.32
C LYS A 281 -12.85 16.43 9.93
N SER A 282 -13.62 15.50 9.36
CA SER A 282 -13.42 15.03 7.99
C SER A 282 -13.51 16.17 6.97
N LEU A 283 -14.47 17.09 7.15
CA LEU A 283 -14.63 18.28 6.31
C LEU A 283 -13.34 19.11 6.25
N LYS A 284 -12.72 19.39 7.39
CA LYS A 284 -11.48 20.16 7.44
C LYS A 284 -10.35 19.43 6.69
N ASN A 285 -10.15 18.15 7.02
CA ASN A 285 -9.04 17.36 6.49
C ASN A 285 -9.15 17.15 4.97
N HIS A 286 -10.33 16.82 4.45
CA HIS A 286 -10.53 16.63 3.02
C HIS A 286 -10.50 17.94 2.22
N ALA A 287 -10.93 19.07 2.79
CA ALA A 287 -10.84 20.36 2.12
C ALA A 287 -9.38 20.78 1.92
N GLU A 288 -8.55 20.63 2.95
CA GLU A 288 -7.12 20.92 2.87
C GLU A 288 -6.40 19.98 1.90
N ALA A 289 -6.69 18.67 1.93
CA ALA A 289 -6.15 17.72 0.96
C ALA A 289 -6.56 18.03 -0.48
N ALA A 290 -7.83 18.38 -0.72
CA ALA A 290 -8.35 18.72 -2.05
C ALA A 290 -7.67 19.97 -2.63
N ASP A 291 -7.40 20.98 -1.80
CA ASP A 291 -6.68 22.18 -2.22
C ASP A 291 -5.25 21.83 -2.64
N ILE A 292 -4.52 21.07 -1.81
CA ILE A 292 -3.15 20.64 -2.12
C ILE A 292 -3.11 19.82 -3.41
N TYR A 293 -3.96 18.80 -3.57
CA TYR A 293 -4.01 18.02 -4.82
C TYR A 293 -4.38 18.88 -6.03
N GLY A 294 -5.22 19.90 -5.85
CA GLY A 294 -5.50 20.89 -6.87
C GLY A 294 -4.26 21.67 -7.29
N THR A 295 -3.46 22.16 -6.33
CA THR A 295 -2.19 22.86 -6.63
C THR A 295 -1.16 21.96 -7.31
N LEU A 296 -1.17 20.65 -7.02
CA LEU A 296 -0.31 19.64 -7.62
C LEU A 296 -0.78 19.18 -9.02
N GLY A 297 -1.99 19.53 -9.43
CA GLY A 297 -2.61 19.05 -10.67
C GLY A 297 -3.08 17.59 -10.61
N GLU A 298 -3.18 17.01 -9.42
CA GLU A 298 -3.58 15.62 -9.19
C GLU A 298 -5.11 15.49 -9.14
N ARG A 299 -5.76 15.67 -10.29
CA ARG A 299 -7.23 15.78 -10.40
C ARG A 299 -7.98 14.54 -9.90
N ASN A 300 -7.43 13.33 -10.03
CA ASN A 300 -8.06 12.12 -9.51
C ASN A 300 -8.13 12.14 -7.97
N SER A 301 -6.99 12.35 -7.30
CA SER A 301 -6.91 12.47 -5.84
C SER A 301 -7.76 13.62 -5.30
N GLN A 302 -7.74 14.77 -5.99
CA GLN A 302 -8.60 15.91 -5.66
C GLN A 302 -10.09 15.54 -5.75
N GLY A 303 -10.51 14.86 -6.82
CA GLY A 303 -11.88 14.37 -6.98
C GLY A 303 -12.30 13.45 -5.85
N GLN A 304 -11.41 12.58 -5.39
CA GLN A 304 -11.68 11.68 -4.26
C GLN A 304 -11.90 12.44 -2.95
N CYS A 305 -11.08 13.44 -2.65
CA CYS A 305 -11.28 14.30 -1.49
C CYS A 305 -12.61 15.08 -1.58
N LEU A 306 -12.95 15.64 -2.74
CA LEU A 306 -14.20 16.36 -2.97
C LEU A 306 -15.43 15.44 -2.82
N CYS A 307 -15.34 14.20 -3.29
CA CYS A 307 -16.38 13.19 -3.10
C CYS A 307 -16.60 12.87 -1.62
N ASN A 308 -15.52 12.71 -0.85
CA ASN A 308 -15.63 12.45 0.59
C ASN A 308 -16.10 13.68 1.40
N LEU A 309 -15.80 14.90 0.94
CA LEU A 309 -16.43 16.12 1.48
C LEU A 309 -17.93 16.10 1.26
N ALA A 310 -18.36 15.82 0.04
CA ALA A 310 -19.77 15.76 -0.31
C ALA A 310 -20.51 14.71 0.51
N PHE A 311 -19.90 13.54 0.71
CA PHE A 311 -20.40 12.50 1.61
C PHE A 311 -20.58 13.03 3.04
N ALA A 312 -19.56 13.67 3.63
CA ALA A 312 -19.64 14.22 4.98
C ALA A 312 -20.75 15.28 5.11
N TYR A 313 -20.91 16.17 4.13
CA TYR A 313 -22.02 17.13 4.10
C TYR A 313 -23.39 16.46 3.99
N SER A 314 -23.51 15.40 3.19
CA SER A 314 -24.75 14.62 3.08
C SER A 314 -25.12 13.97 4.42
N GLN A 315 -24.14 13.44 5.16
CA GLN A 315 -24.36 12.87 6.49
C GLN A 315 -24.77 13.93 7.52
N LEU A 316 -24.26 15.16 7.38
CA LEU A 316 -24.68 16.34 8.13
C LEU A 316 -26.01 16.94 7.63
N ARG A 317 -26.69 16.30 6.66
CA ARG A 317 -27.94 16.74 6.03
C ARG A 317 -27.86 18.14 5.39
N ASN A 318 -26.66 18.57 5.02
CA ASN A 318 -26.44 19.78 4.24
C ASN A 318 -26.29 19.39 2.77
N TYR A 319 -27.43 19.07 2.16
CA TYR A 319 -27.48 18.49 0.81
C TYR A 319 -27.07 19.49 -0.27
N GLU A 320 -27.24 20.79 -0.04
CA GLU A 320 -26.80 21.85 -0.96
C GLU A 320 -25.26 21.90 -1.06
N MET A 321 -24.56 21.76 0.08
CA MET A 321 -23.10 21.67 0.05
C MET A 321 -22.64 20.31 -0.49
N ALA A 322 -23.38 19.23 -0.22
CA ALA A 322 -23.08 17.92 -0.81
C ALA A 322 -23.17 17.97 -2.35
N GLU A 323 -24.23 18.56 -2.90
CA GLU A 323 -24.41 18.80 -4.33
C GLU A 323 -23.22 19.58 -4.91
N PHE A 324 -22.86 20.71 -4.28
CA PHE A 324 -21.74 21.53 -4.72
C PHE A 324 -20.44 20.73 -4.84
N TYR A 325 -20.07 19.97 -3.80
CA TYR A 325 -18.82 19.22 -3.80
C TYR A 325 -18.86 17.98 -4.70
N TYR A 326 -19.99 17.31 -4.84
CA TYR A 326 -20.14 16.23 -5.81
C TYR A 326 -20.00 16.75 -7.25
N LEU A 327 -20.57 17.90 -7.60
CA LEU A 327 -20.38 18.49 -8.93
C LEU A 327 -18.91 18.85 -9.20
N GLN A 328 -18.20 19.38 -8.20
CA GLN A 328 -16.75 19.64 -8.31
C GLN A 328 -15.95 18.34 -8.47
N ALA A 329 -16.31 17.29 -7.74
CA ALA A 329 -15.69 15.96 -7.88
C ALA A 329 -15.92 15.38 -9.28
N LEU A 330 -17.13 15.54 -9.84
CA LEU A 330 -17.46 15.07 -11.18
C LEU A 330 -16.57 15.72 -12.24
N ILE A 331 -16.37 17.04 -12.15
CA ILE A 331 -15.47 17.78 -13.05
C ILE A 331 -14.03 17.26 -12.90
N ALA A 332 -13.57 17.04 -11.67
CA ALA A 332 -12.22 16.53 -11.42
C ALA A 332 -11.99 15.13 -12.02
N PHE A 333 -12.96 14.21 -11.88
CA PHE A 333 -12.86 12.89 -12.49
C PHE A 333 -13.06 12.90 -14.01
N GLN A 334 -13.78 13.88 -14.57
CA GLN A 334 -13.84 14.12 -16.01
C GLN A 334 -12.48 14.56 -16.55
N ASP A 335 -11.83 15.53 -15.89
CA ASP A 335 -10.48 15.99 -16.26
C ASP A 335 -9.44 14.85 -16.18
N ALA A 336 -9.60 13.96 -15.20
CA ALA A 336 -8.75 12.78 -15.02
C ALA A 336 -9.09 11.60 -15.95
N GLY A 337 -10.24 11.63 -16.64
CA GLY A 337 -10.72 10.53 -17.48
C GLY A 337 -11.18 9.29 -16.69
N ASP A 338 -11.45 9.41 -15.39
CA ASP A 338 -11.85 8.28 -14.54
C ASP A 338 -13.35 8.04 -14.60
N VAL A 339 -13.77 7.20 -15.54
CA VAL A 339 -15.19 6.91 -15.81
C VAL A 339 -15.87 6.18 -14.64
N LEU A 340 -15.15 5.32 -13.94
CA LEU A 340 -15.70 4.58 -12.80
C LEU A 340 -16.01 5.54 -11.64
N ARG A 341 -15.09 6.45 -11.32
CA ARG A 341 -15.32 7.48 -10.30
C ARG A 341 -16.40 8.48 -10.69
N GLN A 342 -16.52 8.83 -11.98
CA GLN A 342 -17.65 9.64 -12.48
C GLN A 342 -18.99 8.95 -12.22
N SER A 343 -19.08 7.63 -12.42
CA SER A 343 -20.28 6.85 -12.09
C SER A 343 -20.63 6.94 -10.60
N GLN A 344 -19.65 6.75 -9.73
CA GLN A 344 -19.84 6.79 -8.28
C GLN A 344 -20.31 8.18 -7.80
N VAL A 345 -19.71 9.25 -8.34
CA VAL A 345 -20.14 10.62 -8.05
C VAL A 345 -21.55 10.89 -8.56
N SER A 346 -21.91 10.38 -9.75
CA SER A 346 -23.26 10.49 -10.30
C SER A 346 -24.29 9.77 -9.42
N GLU A 347 -23.94 8.61 -8.84
CA GLU A 347 -24.77 7.95 -7.84
C GLU A 347 -24.97 8.84 -6.60
N GLY A 348 -23.89 9.44 -6.08
CA GLY A 348 -23.94 10.37 -4.96
C GLY A 348 -24.81 11.60 -5.22
N LEU A 349 -24.76 12.17 -6.43
CA LEU A 349 -25.65 13.25 -6.86
C LEU A 349 -27.10 12.78 -6.91
N GLY A 350 -27.37 11.59 -7.46
CA GLY A 350 -28.70 11.00 -7.51
C GLY A 350 -29.35 10.91 -6.12
N ALA A 351 -28.58 10.45 -5.13
CA ALA A 351 -29.02 10.38 -3.73
C ALA A 351 -29.21 11.77 -3.11
N THR A 352 -28.30 12.70 -3.39
CA THR A 352 -28.37 14.09 -2.89
C THR A 352 -29.62 14.80 -3.40
N TYR A 353 -29.92 14.70 -4.71
CA TYR A 353 -31.13 15.28 -5.30
C TYR A 353 -32.41 14.61 -4.80
N PHE A 354 -32.37 13.30 -4.54
CA PHE A 354 -33.50 12.61 -3.93
C PHE A 354 -33.83 13.22 -2.56
N CYS A 355 -32.82 13.44 -1.72
CA CYS A 355 -32.97 14.08 -0.40
C CYS A 355 -33.40 15.55 -0.47
N LEU A 356 -33.03 16.27 -1.54
CA LEU A 356 -33.49 17.63 -1.80
C LEU A 356 -34.96 17.69 -2.31
N GLY A 357 -35.58 16.55 -2.61
CA GLY A 357 -36.92 16.48 -3.21
C GLY A 357 -36.94 16.72 -4.73
N ASN A 358 -35.77 16.84 -5.35
CA ASN A 358 -35.60 17.05 -6.78
C ASN A 358 -35.54 15.69 -7.50
N HIS A 359 -36.70 15.03 -7.59
CA HIS A 359 -36.78 13.64 -8.06
C HIS A 359 -36.42 13.46 -9.54
N ASP A 360 -36.65 14.48 -10.37
CA ASP A 360 -36.27 14.46 -11.79
C ASP A 360 -34.75 14.42 -11.98
N GLU A 361 -34.04 15.29 -11.29
CA GLU A 361 -32.59 15.34 -11.24
C GLU A 361 -32.01 14.06 -10.63
N SER A 362 -32.63 13.54 -9.57
CA SER A 362 -32.24 12.26 -8.96
C SER A 362 -32.27 11.11 -9.98
N ILE A 363 -33.40 10.94 -10.69
CA ILE A 363 -33.56 9.92 -11.74
C ILE A 363 -32.53 10.13 -12.86
N PHE A 364 -32.29 11.38 -13.27
CA PHE A 364 -31.29 11.70 -14.28
C PHE A 364 -29.90 11.24 -13.87
N PHE A 365 -29.46 11.56 -12.64
CA PHE A 365 -28.12 11.23 -12.17
C PHE A 365 -27.94 9.73 -11.91
N TYR A 366 -28.96 9.01 -11.44
CA TYR A 366 -28.90 7.55 -11.36
C TYR A 366 -28.80 6.88 -12.74
N LYS A 367 -29.54 7.38 -13.75
CA LYS A 367 -29.39 6.91 -15.14
C LYS A 367 -27.99 7.21 -15.68
N GLN A 368 -27.46 8.39 -15.39
CA GLN A 368 -26.09 8.75 -15.75
C GLN A 368 -25.06 7.82 -15.10
N ALA A 369 -25.22 7.51 -13.81
CA ALA A 369 -24.38 6.55 -13.10
C ALA A 369 -24.37 5.19 -13.80
N LEU A 370 -25.55 4.60 -14.10
CA LEU A 370 -25.62 3.32 -14.82
C LEU A 370 -24.95 3.37 -16.20
N ALA A 371 -25.16 4.46 -16.95
CA ALA A 371 -24.56 4.62 -18.27
C ALA A 371 -23.02 4.75 -18.21
N LEU A 372 -22.49 5.39 -17.17
CA LEU A 372 -21.05 5.50 -16.94
C LEU A 372 -20.46 4.19 -16.43
N PHE A 373 -21.15 3.52 -15.50
CA PHE A 373 -20.75 2.20 -15.00
C PHE A 373 -20.61 1.19 -16.15
N GLY A 374 -21.57 1.14 -17.07
CA GLY A 374 -21.51 0.26 -18.24
C GLY A 374 -20.40 0.59 -19.25
N LYS A 375 -19.81 1.79 -19.19
CA LYS A 375 -18.63 2.18 -19.98
C LYS A 375 -17.31 1.93 -19.25
N SER A 376 -17.36 1.72 -17.94
CA SER A 376 -16.17 1.40 -17.16
C SER A 376 -15.74 -0.05 -17.44
N LYS A 377 -14.49 -0.38 -17.09
CA LYS A 377 -13.99 -1.77 -17.17
C LYS A 377 -14.48 -2.65 -16.01
N GLU A 378 -15.23 -2.07 -15.08
CA GLU A 378 -15.72 -2.75 -13.88
C GLU A 378 -16.82 -3.75 -14.26
N THR A 379 -16.66 -4.99 -13.76
CA THR A 379 -17.61 -6.08 -14.05
C THR A 379 -18.40 -6.51 -12.83
N ALA A 380 -18.19 -5.88 -11.67
CA ALA A 380 -18.95 -6.20 -10.46
C ALA A 380 -20.44 -5.87 -10.63
N ASP A 381 -21.31 -6.83 -10.29
CA ASP A 381 -22.76 -6.63 -10.39
C ASP A 381 -23.32 -5.83 -9.21
N LEU A 382 -22.72 -5.93 -8.02
CA LEU A 382 -23.22 -5.29 -6.80
C LEU A 382 -23.42 -3.76 -6.92
N PRO A 383 -22.45 -2.97 -7.44
CA PRO A 383 -22.67 -1.53 -7.61
C PRO A 383 -23.80 -1.23 -8.61
N ARG A 384 -23.93 -2.05 -9.67
CA ARG A 384 -24.98 -1.87 -10.68
C ARG A 384 -26.36 -2.13 -10.08
N GLU A 385 -26.53 -3.23 -9.36
CA GLU A 385 -27.80 -3.58 -8.71
C GLU A 385 -28.21 -2.53 -7.68
N ARG A 386 -27.26 -2.04 -6.88
CA ARG A 386 -27.49 -0.94 -5.93
C ARG A 386 -28.01 0.32 -6.62
N ILE A 387 -27.38 0.74 -7.72
CA ILE A 387 -27.82 1.93 -8.46
C ILE A 387 -29.20 1.69 -9.09
N LEU A 388 -29.47 0.49 -9.62
CA LEU A 388 -30.79 0.13 -10.17
C LEU A 388 -31.88 0.20 -9.11
N GLN A 389 -31.63 -0.29 -7.89
CA GLN A 389 -32.58 -0.22 -6.79
C GLN A 389 -32.88 1.24 -6.43
N LYS A 390 -31.84 2.06 -6.21
CA LYS A 390 -32.00 3.49 -5.91
C LYS A 390 -32.77 4.25 -7.01
N LEU A 391 -32.55 3.88 -8.28
CA LEU A 391 -33.30 4.42 -9.42
C LEU A 391 -34.78 4.01 -9.37
N ALA A 392 -35.07 2.73 -9.09
CA ALA A 392 -36.43 2.22 -8.97
C ALA A 392 -37.20 2.95 -7.86
N ASP A 393 -36.58 3.09 -6.68
CA ASP A 393 -37.14 3.79 -5.54
C ASP A 393 -37.44 5.26 -5.88
N ALA A 394 -36.52 5.94 -6.58
CA ALA A 394 -36.72 7.32 -7.01
C ALA A 394 -37.90 7.49 -7.99
N ILE A 395 -38.09 6.53 -8.90
CA ILE A 395 -39.21 6.51 -9.84
C ILE A 395 -40.52 6.24 -9.11
N GLU A 396 -40.56 5.23 -8.24
CA GLU A 396 -41.75 4.86 -7.48
C GLU A 396 -42.21 6.02 -6.57
N TYR A 397 -41.28 6.66 -5.86
CA TYR A 397 -41.58 7.82 -5.05
C TYR A 397 -42.15 8.98 -5.89
N LYS A 398 -41.60 9.22 -7.08
CA LYS A 398 -42.13 10.26 -7.97
C LYS A 398 -43.56 9.93 -8.44
N LEU A 399 -43.82 8.68 -8.81
CA LEU A 399 -45.15 8.25 -9.28
C LEU A 399 -46.18 8.35 -8.15
N THR A 400 -45.84 7.92 -6.95
CA THR A 400 -46.74 8.01 -5.78
C THR A 400 -47.09 9.47 -5.47
N GLN A 401 -46.14 10.39 -5.50
CA GLN A 401 -46.38 11.84 -5.33
C GLN A 401 -47.30 12.43 -6.41
N GLN A 402 -47.17 11.98 -7.65
CA GLN A 402 -48.06 12.42 -8.73
C GLN A 402 -49.49 11.89 -8.54
N HIS A 403 -49.62 10.62 -8.11
CA HIS A 403 -50.91 10.02 -7.82
C HIS A 403 -51.61 10.69 -6.64
N THR A 404 -50.91 10.94 -5.53
CA THR A 404 -51.46 11.66 -4.36
C THR A 404 -51.90 13.06 -4.73
N ALA A 405 -51.07 13.83 -5.44
CA ALA A 405 -51.43 15.18 -5.89
C ALA A 405 -52.64 15.19 -6.85
N SER A 406 -52.80 14.15 -7.68
CA SER A 406 -53.97 13.98 -8.55
C SER A 406 -55.23 13.70 -7.73
N ILE A 407 -55.14 12.84 -6.72
CA ILE A 407 -56.24 12.52 -5.81
C ILE A 407 -56.65 13.76 -5.02
N GLU A 408 -55.71 14.49 -4.43
CA GLU A 408 -55.98 15.74 -3.70
C GLU A 408 -56.71 16.77 -4.57
N LYS A 409 -56.25 16.97 -5.82
CA LYS A 409 -56.93 17.85 -6.77
C LYS A 409 -58.36 17.38 -7.10
N SER A 410 -58.60 16.07 -7.16
CA SER A 410 -59.93 15.54 -7.39
C SER A 410 -60.84 15.73 -6.18
N ILE A 411 -60.33 15.56 -4.96
CA ILE A 411 -61.06 15.78 -3.71
C ILE A 411 -61.42 17.26 -3.53
N LEU A 412 -60.46 18.17 -3.76
CA LEU A 412 -60.67 19.63 -3.71
C LEU A 412 -61.72 20.13 -4.72
N ARG A 413 -61.90 19.43 -5.84
CA ARG A 413 -62.97 19.73 -6.82
C ARG A 413 -64.36 19.24 -6.37
N THR A 414 -64.42 18.39 -5.36
CA THR A 414 -65.67 17.75 -4.88
C THR A 414 -66.16 18.23 -3.51
N GLN A 415 -65.47 19.17 -2.86
CA GLN A 415 -65.85 19.68 -1.53
C GLN A 415 -66.32 21.16 -1.59
N PRO A 416 -67.46 21.54 -0.98
CA PRO A 416 -67.71 22.91 -0.53
C PRO A 416 -66.81 23.24 0.69
N GLU A 417 -66.53 24.53 0.94
CA GLU A 417 -65.54 25.03 1.93
C GLU A 417 -65.38 24.23 3.25
N PRO A 418 -64.14 23.99 3.74
CA PRO A 418 -63.90 23.10 4.86
C PRO A 418 -63.94 23.79 6.23
N SER A 419 -64.51 23.11 7.22
CA SER A 419 -64.20 23.31 8.65
C SER A 419 -62.99 22.45 9.07
N PRO A 420 -62.17 22.88 10.04
CA PRO A 420 -60.81 22.37 10.22
C PRO A 420 -60.76 21.11 11.11
N SER A 421 -60.10 20.04 10.65
CA SER A 421 -59.56 19.02 11.57
C SER A 421 -58.30 18.33 11.04
N ASN A 422 -57.38 18.08 11.98
CA ASN A 422 -55.92 17.93 11.83
C ASN A 422 -55.39 16.51 11.61
N SER A 423 -56.16 15.55 11.06
CA SER A 423 -55.74 14.13 11.12
C SER A 423 -54.86 13.62 9.97
N ILE A 424 -54.72 14.37 8.86
CA ILE A 424 -54.05 13.86 7.64
C ILE A 424 -52.52 14.05 7.67
N ASN A 425 -52.02 15.05 8.42
CA ASN A 425 -50.60 15.37 8.47
C ASN A 425 -49.73 14.36 9.23
N ASP A 426 -50.31 13.57 10.14
CA ASP A 426 -49.54 12.67 11.00
C ASP A 426 -49.21 11.33 10.34
N ALA A 427 -50.06 10.85 9.41
CA ALA A 427 -49.78 9.67 8.59
C ALA A 427 -48.66 9.94 7.57
N TYR A 428 -48.61 11.15 7.01
CA TYR A 428 -47.57 11.58 6.07
C TYR A 428 -46.19 11.68 6.74
N LYS A 429 -46.13 12.24 7.95
CA LYS A 429 -44.88 12.38 8.71
C LYS A 429 -44.27 11.05 9.13
N SER A 430 -45.11 10.08 9.52
CA SER A 430 -44.67 8.74 9.91
C SER A 430 -44.02 7.98 8.73
N PHE A 431 -44.61 8.06 7.54
CA PHE A 431 -44.09 7.39 6.34
C PHE A 431 -42.78 8.03 5.83
N THR A 432 -42.67 9.36 5.86
CA THR A 432 -41.44 10.07 5.46
C THR A 432 -40.25 9.82 6.40
N SER A 433 -40.51 9.59 7.69
CA SER A 433 -39.44 9.36 8.68
C SER A 433 -38.78 7.98 8.49
N GLN A 434 -39.56 6.97 8.12
CA GLN A 434 -39.08 5.58 7.97
C GLN A 434 -38.25 5.37 6.69
N TYR A 435 -38.56 6.10 5.61
CA TYR A 435 -37.81 6.06 4.35
C TYR A 435 -36.54 6.93 4.36
N HIS A 436 -36.54 8.06 5.08
CA HIS A 436 -35.36 8.90 5.22
C HIS A 436 -34.21 8.25 6.01
N GLU A 437 -34.48 7.28 6.89
CA GLU A 437 -33.44 6.53 7.59
C GLU A 437 -32.75 5.51 6.66
N SER A 438 -33.49 4.88 5.73
CA SER A 438 -32.95 3.88 4.78
C SER A 438 -32.07 4.47 3.66
N CYS A 439 -32.36 5.68 3.17
CA CYS A 439 -31.57 6.31 2.09
C CYS A 439 -30.21 6.85 2.55
N VAL A 440 -30.04 7.09 3.86
CA VAL A 440 -28.85 7.74 4.44
C VAL A 440 -27.78 6.72 4.85
N THR A 441 -28.16 5.46 5.09
CA THR A 441 -27.27 4.41 5.59
C THR A 441 -26.37 3.78 4.52
N ASP A 442 -26.71 3.92 3.23
CA ASP A 442 -25.97 3.30 2.11
C ASP A 442 -25.23 4.33 1.21
N GLY A 443 -24.66 5.35 1.85
CA GLY A 443 -23.63 6.18 1.24
C GLY A 443 -22.29 5.49 1.36
N SER A 444 -21.86 4.78 0.30
CA SER A 444 -20.51 4.25 0.21
C SER A 444 -19.52 5.42 0.14
N ALA A 445 -18.96 5.80 1.28
CA ALA A 445 -17.58 6.28 1.29
C ALA A 445 -16.75 5.25 0.53
N ILE A 446 -15.73 5.70 -0.20
CA ILE A 446 -14.84 4.81 -0.96
C ILE A 446 -14.06 3.93 0.03
N SER A 447 -14.69 2.83 0.42
CA SER A 447 -14.15 1.62 1.04
C SER A 447 -15.24 0.55 0.93
N ASP A 448 -14.88 -0.61 0.40
CA ASP A 448 -15.83 -1.65 0.03
C ASP A 448 -16.69 -2.17 1.21
N THR A 449 -18.00 -2.11 0.96
CA THR A 449 -19.15 -2.86 1.50
C THR A 449 -19.32 -3.16 3.01
N SER A 450 -20.46 -2.64 3.50
CA SER A 450 -21.48 -3.16 4.44
C SER A 450 -21.06 -3.99 5.66
N GLU A 451 -21.42 -3.51 6.85
CA GLU A 451 -22.36 -4.20 7.76
C GLU A 451 -22.80 -3.29 8.92
N ASN A 452 -24.05 -3.50 9.34
CA ASN A 452 -24.85 -2.73 10.31
C ASN A 452 -24.20 -2.51 11.69
N GLN A 453 -24.42 -1.34 12.31
CA GLN A 453 -25.30 -1.18 13.50
C GLN A 453 -25.12 0.15 14.28
N LYS A 454 -26.29 0.69 14.66
CA LYS A 454 -26.67 1.53 15.83
C LYS A 454 -26.37 3.03 15.81
N GLU A 455 -27.44 3.76 15.51
CA GLU A 455 -27.66 5.19 15.70
C GLU A 455 -27.42 5.65 17.15
N SER A 456 -26.70 6.75 17.33
CA SER A 456 -26.82 7.61 18.52
C SER A 456 -27.28 9.00 18.09
N LYS A 457 -28.53 9.33 18.43
CA LYS A 457 -29.15 10.64 18.20
C LYS A 457 -28.48 11.70 19.06
N HIS A 458 -27.77 12.66 18.46
CA HIS A 458 -27.51 13.96 19.09
C HIS A 458 -27.92 15.07 18.11
N GLN A 459 -29.03 15.72 18.43
CA GLN A 459 -29.51 16.93 17.78
C GLN A 459 -28.68 18.11 18.28
N ASN A 460 -28.03 18.84 17.39
CA ASN A 460 -27.61 20.22 17.64
C ASN A 460 -27.99 21.09 16.46
N THR A 461 -28.94 21.99 16.70
CA THR A 461 -29.45 22.99 15.78
C THR A 461 -28.44 24.13 15.61
N VAL A 462 -27.93 24.31 14.40
CA VAL A 462 -27.29 25.57 13.97
C VAL A 462 -27.89 25.95 12.62
N GLN A 463 -28.60 27.08 12.57
CA GLN A 463 -29.15 27.66 11.35
C GLN A 463 -28.04 28.36 10.55
N PRO A 464 -27.92 28.13 9.23
CA PRO A 464 -27.27 29.08 8.33
C PRO A 464 -28.30 29.87 7.52
N LYS A 465 -28.08 31.17 7.45
CA LYS A 465 -28.86 32.13 6.66
C LYS A 465 -28.69 31.83 5.16
N THR A 466 -29.81 31.72 4.46
CA THR A 466 -29.92 31.49 3.03
C THR A 466 -29.49 32.71 2.21
N ARG A 467 -28.69 32.50 1.16
CA ARG A 467 -28.62 33.42 0.01
C ARG A 467 -28.58 32.57 -1.26
N SER A 468 -29.68 32.62 -1.99
CA SER A 468 -29.98 31.95 -3.25
C SER A 468 -28.95 32.22 -4.35
N TYR A 469 -28.42 31.17 -4.98
CA TYR A 469 -27.72 31.28 -6.26
C TYR A 469 -28.30 30.28 -7.27
N ARG A 470 -29.13 30.79 -8.19
CA ARG A 470 -29.41 30.18 -9.49
C ARG A 470 -28.45 30.77 -10.52
N ARG A 471 -27.53 29.96 -11.07
CA ARG A 471 -27.04 30.09 -12.46
C ARG A 471 -26.12 28.91 -12.84
N PHE A 472 -26.72 27.78 -13.20
CA PHE A 472 -26.10 26.79 -14.08
C PHE A 472 -26.71 26.98 -15.46
N GLU A 473 -26.11 27.88 -16.25
CA GLU A 473 -26.19 27.96 -17.73
C GLU A 473 -25.39 29.19 -18.20
N ALA A 474 -24.07 29.16 -18.00
CA ALA A 474 -23.16 30.11 -18.65
C ALA A 474 -21.70 29.65 -18.48
N ASN A 475 -21.29 28.57 -19.15
CA ASN A 475 -19.87 28.33 -19.45
C ASN A 475 -19.69 27.32 -20.59
N LYS A 476 -20.37 27.55 -21.74
CA LYS A 476 -20.17 26.75 -22.95
C LYS A 476 -19.29 27.40 -24.02
N HIS A 477 -18.69 28.56 -23.77
CA HIS A 477 -17.84 29.23 -24.76
C HIS A 477 -16.62 29.94 -24.16
N ARG A 478 -15.56 29.18 -23.85
CA ARG A 478 -14.17 29.67 -24.05
C ARG A 478 -13.15 28.54 -23.91
N ALA A 479 -12.87 27.85 -25.00
CA ALA A 479 -11.60 27.18 -25.21
C ALA A 479 -11.33 27.08 -26.72
N LYS A 480 -10.46 27.95 -27.23
CA LYS A 480 -9.77 27.77 -28.52
C LYS A 480 -8.27 27.90 -28.27
N SER A 481 -7.51 27.06 -28.99
CA SER A 481 -6.05 27.00 -29.21
C SER A 481 -5.20 26.73 -27.96
N HIS A 482 -4.46 25.62 -27.82
CA HIS A 482 -3.36 25.17 -28.71
C HIS A 482 -3.02 23.65 -28.54
N PRO A 483 -2.24 23.06 -29.47
CA PRO A 483 -2.16 21.61 -29.66
C PRO A 483 -0.92 20.95 -29.04
N GLY A 484 -1.08 19.65 -28.75
CA GLY A 484 -0.04 18.65 -28.90
C GLY A 484 0.77 18.32 -27.65
N LEU A 485 0.48 17.17 -27.04
CA LEU A 485 1.49 16.16 -26.72
C LEU A 485 0.79 14.83 -26.40
N ARG A 486 1.27 13.80 -27.09
CA ARG A 486 0.72 12.45 -27.17
C ARG A 486 1.34 11.65 -26.03
N THR A 487 0.56 11.20 -25.05
CA THR A 487 1.01 10.23 -24.04
C THR A 487 0.30 8.90 -24.22
N GLN A 488 1.11 7.86 -24.12
CA GLN A 488 0.75 6.46 -24.32
C GLN A 488 -0.14 5.97 -23.17
N LYS A 489 -1.05 5.06 -23.52
CA LYS A 489 -2.01 4.39 -22.63
C LYS A 489 -1.28 3.49 -21.64
N GLU A 490 -1.59 3.62 -20.36
CA GLU A 490 -1.54 2.53 -19.38
C GLU A 490 -2.86 2.51 -18.60
N ASP A 491 -3.37 1.31 -18.37
CA ASP A 491 -4.68 1.00 -17.80
C ASP A 491 -4.72 1.21 -16.27
N PRO A 492 -5.81 1.74 -15.67
CA PRO A 492 -5.90 1.86 -14.21
C PRO A 492 -6.91 0.88 -13.58
N GLN A 493 -6.40 0.05 -12.67
CA GLN A 493 -7.11 -0.50 -11.49
C GLN A 493 -6.19 -0.30 -10.28
N ALA A 494 -6.62 0.49 -9.29
CA ALA A 494 -6.23 0.48 -7.87
C ALA A 494 -6.86 1.71 -7.18
N ASP A 495 -7.72 1.54 -6.18
CA ASP A 495 -7.41 1.31 -4.76
C ASP A 495 -6.74 2.48 -4.04
N LEU A 496 -7.09 2.65 -2.75
CA LEU A 496 -6.58 3.65 -1.80
C LEU A 496 -5.14 4.10 -2.12
N SER A 497 -5.02 5.30 -2.73
CA SER A 497 -3.78 6.08 -2.98
C SER A 497 -2.47 5.28 -2.91
N THR A 498 -2.10 4.67 -4.03
CA THR A 498 -0.84 3.97 -4.25
C THR A 498 0.36 4.92 -4.28
N GLU A 499 0.95 5.21 -3.11
CA GLU A 499 2.42 5.22 -3.05
C GLU A 499 2.88 3.75 -3.07
N THR A 500 2.97 3.16 -4.28
CA THR A 500 3.58 1.84 -4.53
C THR A 500 5.10 1.85 -4.45
N SER A 501 5.72 2.97 -4.06
CA SER A 501 7.07 2.93 -3.51
C SER A 501 6.98 2.42 -2.07
N GLN A 502 6.58 1.16 -1.89
CA GLN A 502 6.90 0.42 -0.68
C GLN A 502 8.40 0.62 -0.45
N PRO A 503 8.86 1.12 0.71
CA PRO A 503 10.24 0.94 1.07
C PRO A 503 10.44 -0.57 1.15
N LYS A 504 10.95 -1.14 0.06
CA LYS A 504 11.43 -2.52 0.05
C LYS A 504 12.50 -2.54 1.13
N LEU A 505 12.41 -3.50 2.05
CA LEU A 505 13.55 -3.83 2.90
C LEU A 505 14.75 -3.96 1.96
N ASN A 506 15.77 -3.12 2.17
CA ASN A 506 16.93 -3.08 1.29
C ASN A 506 17.76 -4.34 1.53
N THR A 507 17.26 -5.46 1.03
CA THR A 507 17.91 -6.77 1.02
C THR A 507 18.69 -6.97 -0.28
N SER A 508 18.72 -5.96 -1.16
CA SER A 508 19.36 -6.04 -2.47
C SER A 508 20.89 -6.16 -2.40
N SER A 509 21.51 -5.90 -1.24
CA SER A 509 22.97 -5.83 -1.10
C SER A 509 23.62 -6.96 -0.30
N LYS A 510 22.86 -7.83 0.38
CA LYS A 510 23.47 -8.84 1.26
C LYS A 510 23.53 -10.20 0.59
N ILE A 511 24.61 -10.41 -0.13
CA ILE A 511 25.09 -11.73 -0.54
C ILE A 511 26.28 -12.06 0.37
N CYS A 512 26.33 -13.26 0.93
CA CYS A 512 27.36 -13.63 1.90
C CYS A 512 28.73 -13.77 1.24
N THR A 513 29.80 -13.27 1.87
CA THR A 513 31.20 -13.49 1.49
C THR A 513 31.99 -13.99 2.69
N ILE A 514 32.93 -14.93 2.48
CA ILE A 514 33.73 -15.55 3.56
C ILE A 514 35.20 -15.13 3.50
N SER A 515 35.81 -14.89 4.67
CA SER A 515 37.19 -14.39 4.84
C SER A 515 38.29 -15.44 4.72
#